data_AF-A0A6P7GQP4-F1
#
_entry.id   AF-A0A6P7GQP4-F1
#
_cell.length_a   1.000
_cell.length_b   1.000
_cell.length_c   1.000
_cell.angle_alpha   90.00
_cell.angle_beta   90.00
_cell.angle_gamma   90.00
#
_symmetry.space_group_name_H-M   'P 1'
#
loop_
_entity.id
_entity.type
_entity.pdbx_description
1 polymer ?
#
loop_
_entity_poly.entity_id
_entity_poly.type
_entity_poly.pdbx_seq_one_letter_code
_entity_poly.pdbx_strand_id
1 'polypeptide(L)'
;DSSSQYDAIRAYLKELDITDNVWIGLSKNAEKPNFMWTNSLQPLSGEGHWQESIPISKNSLCVAMDPAKDFLWKSLTCGGPEVASFICEMPIPSWAMGPKGCLLTELPSLTVLYIPEQSSLELTSDCGLDGTKRIACKGNAVSLKIQTSS
;
A
#
# COMPACT_ATOMS: atom_id res chain seq x y z
N ASP A 1 -5.41 -4.68 13.36
CA ASP A 1 -5.84 -3.34 13.74
C ASP A 1 -6.07 -2.56 12.45
N SER A 2 -7.32 -2.48 11.99
CA SER A 2 -7.67 -1.91 10.68
C SER A 2 -7.55 -0.38 10.65
N SER A 3 -7.72 0.27 11.81
CA SER A 3 -7.63 1.73 11.93
C SER A 3 -6.21 2.24 11.67
N SER A 4 -5.18 1.55 12.18
CA SER A 4 -3.80 1.97 11.95
C SER A 4 -3.37 1.83 10.48
N GLN A 5 -3.85 0.80 9.76
CA GLN A 5 -3.64 0.69 8.32
C GLN A 5 -4.38 1.78 7.54
N TYR A 6 -5.62 2.10 7.93
CA TYR A 6 -6.39 3.20 7.34
C TYR A 6 -5.67 4.55 7.50
N ASP A 7 -5.22 4.87 8.70
CA ASP A 7 -4.52 6.12 9.00
C ASP A 7 -3.20 6.25 8.23
N ALA A 8 -2.46 5.14 8.08
CA ALA A 8 -1.21 5.11 7.32
C ALA A 8 -1.44 5.37 5.83
N ILE A 9 -2.44 4.72 5.22
CA ILE A 9 -2.78 4.93 3.81
C ILE A 9 -3.28 6.36 3.59
N ARG A 10 -4.14 6.88 4.49
CA ARG A 10 -4.62 8.27 4.42
C ARG A 10 -3.47 9.27 4.47
N ALA A 11 -2.52 9.10 5.40
CA ALA A 11 -1.36 9.98 5.50
C ALA A 11 -0.50 9.92 4.23
N TYR A 12 -0.24 8.71 3.71
CA TYR A 12 0.54 8.51 2.50
C TYR A 12 -0.10 9.15 1.26
N LEU A 13 -1.39 8.92 1.02
CA LEU A 13 -2.10 9.52 -0.12
C LEU A 13 -2.16 11.05 -0.03
N LYS A 14 -2.26 11.59 1.19
CA LYS A 14 -2.22 13.04 1.44
C LYS A 14 -0.83 13.63 1.17
N GLU A 15 0.24 12.93 1.54
CA GLU A 15 1.62 13.33 1.26
C GLU A 15 1.89 13.38 -0.26
N LEU A 16 1.30 12.46 -1.01
CA LEU A 16 1.38 12.40 -2.47
C LEU A 16 0.47 13.39 -3.21
N ASP A 17 -0.30 14.21 -2.48
CA ASP A 17 -1.28 15.16 -3.05
C ASP A 17 -2.27 14.49 -4.04
N ILE A 18 -2.70 13.27 -3.73
CA ILE A 18 -3.66 12.55 -4.55
C ILE A 18 -5.05 13.17 -4.37
N THR A 19 -5.62 13.67 -5.46
CA THR A 19 -6.94 14.32 -5.45
C THR A 19 -8.06 13.46 -6.02
N ASP A 20 -7.72 12.47 -6.84
CA ASP A 20 -8.69 11.56 -7.46
C ASP A 20 -8.96 10.34 -6.56
N ASN A 21 -10.09 9.67 -6.82
CA ASN A 21 -10.44 8.44 -6.10
C ASN A 21 -9.35 7.36 -6.25
N VAL A 22 -9.12 6.61 -5.17
CA VAL A 22 -8.13 5.54 -5.12
C VAL A 22 -8.79 4.23 -4.74
N TRP A 23 -8.81 3.27 -5.67
CA TRP A 23 -9.27 1.91 -5.39
C TRP A 23 -8.43 1.25 -4.30
N ILE A 24 -9.13 0.61 -3.37
CA ILE A 24 -8.54 -0.29 -2.38
C ILE A 24 -8.94 -1.73 -2.69
N GLY A 25 -8.25 -2.69 -2.08
CA GLY A 25 -8.50 -4.13 -2.28
C GLY A 25 -9.79 -4.68 -1.65
N LEU A 26 -10.80 -3.84 -1.35
CA LEU A 26 -12.04 -4.25 -0.71
C LEU A 26 -13.17 -4.33 -1.75
N SER A 27 -13.87 -5.46 -1.81
CA SER A 27 -14.97 -5.66 -2.77
C SER A 27 -16.03 -6.62 -2.24
N LYS A 28 -17.24 -6.56 -2.79
CA LYS A 28 -18.28 -7.57 -2.61
C LYS A 28 -18.85 -8.00 -3.96
N ASN A 29 -19.26 -9.26 -4.02
CA ASN A 29 -19.90 -9.83 -5.21
C ASN A 29 -21.42 -9.74 -5.10
N ALA A 30 -22.11 -9.72 -6.24
CA ALA A 30 -23.57 -9.76 -6.32
C ALA A 30 -24.24 -10.84 -5.44
N GLU A 31 -23.60 -12.02 -5.35
CA GLU A 31 -24.11 -13.20 -4.66
C GLU A 31 -23.74 -13.25 -3.17
N LYS A 32 -22.77 -12.45 -2.72
CA LYS A 32 -22.25 -12.47 -1.36
C LYS A 32 -22.42 -11.08 -0.72
N PRO A 33 -23.15 -10.97 0.41
CA PRO A 33 -23.45 -9.66 1.00
C PRO A 33 -22.22 -8.98 1.62
N ASN A 34 -21.21 -9.76 2.01
CA ASN A 34 -20.07 -9.28 2.79
C ASN A 34 -18.94 -8.77 1.89
N PHE A 35 -18.34 -7.66 2.30
CA PHE A 35 -17.10 -7.16 1.71
C PHE A 35 -15.92 -8.03 2.14
N MET A 36 -15.01 -8.28 1.20
CA MET A 36 -13.84 -9.15 1.34
C MET A 36 -12.60 -8.44 0.82
N TRP A 37 -11.48 -8.60 1.53
CA TRP A 37 -10.17 -8.12 1.10
C TRP A 37 -9.54 -9.08 0.08
N THR A 38 -8.98 -8.53 -1.01
CA THR A 38 -8.36 -9.31 -2.10
C THR A 38 -7.10 -10.05 -1.69
N ASN A 39 -6.35 -9.55 -0.70
CA ASN A 39 -5.05 -10.10 -0.28
C ASN A 39 -5.18 -11.38 0.58
N SER A 40 -6.20 -11.46 1.42
CA SER A 40 -6.31 -12.43 2.50
C SER A 40 -7.61 -13.25 2.44
N LEU A 41 -8.53 -12.87 1.53
CA LEU A 41 -9.89 -13.39 1.47
C LEU A 41 -10.59 -13.33 2.83
N GLN A 42 -10.22 -12.36 3.67
CA GLN A 42 -10.87 -12.11 4.94
C GLN A 42 -12.02 -11.12 4.75
N PRO A 43 -13.13 -11.28 5.48
CA PRO A 43 -14.20 -10.30 5.49
C PRO A 43 -13.71 -8.98 6.10
N LEU A 44 -14.38 -7.88 5.74
CA LEU A 44 -14.21 -6.62 6.45
C LEU A 44 -14.46 -6.84 7.95
N SER A 45 -13.53 -6.40 8.78
CA SER A 45 -13.67 -6.39 10.23
C SER A 45 -14.20 -5.01 10.69
N GLY A 46 -15.18 -5.04 11.59
CA GLY A 46 -15.84 -3.83 12.08
C GLY A 46 -16.74 -3.14 11.05
N GLU A 47 -17.08 -1.88 11.32
CA GLU A 47 -18.03 -1.11 10.50
C GLU A 47 -17.40 -0.51 9.24
N GLY A 48 -16.07 -0.45 9.14
CA GLY A 48 -15.35 0.24 8.04
C GLY A 48 -15.35 1.77 8.18
N HIS A 49 -14.84 2.46 7.17
CA HIS A 49 -14.67 3.93 7.15
C HIS A 49 -15.56 4.60 6.09
N TRP A 50 -16.83 4.23 6.02
CA TRP A 50 -17.73 4.64 4.92
C TRP A 50 -18.09 6.13 4.95
N GLN A 51 -18.13 6.75 3.77
CA GLN A 51 -18.63 8.11 3.59
C GLN A 51 -20.16 8.18 3.69
N GLU A 52 -20.83 7.13 3.24
CA GLU A 52 -22.28 7.05 3.08
C GLU A 52 -22.76 5.61 3.24
N SER A 53 -24.07 5.42 3.39
CA SER A 53 -24.64 4.09 3.47
C SER A 53 -24.41 3.32 2.17
N ILE A 54 -24.05 2.04 2.32
CA ILE A 54 -23.73 1.18 1.18
C ILE A 54 -25.02 0.93 0.39
N PRO A 55 -25.05 1.21 -0.93
CA PRO A 55 -26.23 0.99 -1.75
C PRO A 55 -26.68 -0.47 -1.72
N ILE A 56 -28.00 -0.66 -1.61
CA ILE A 56 -28.64 -1.96 -1.79
C ILE A 56 -28.68 -2.23 -3.31
N SER A 57 -27.67 -2.93 -3.81
CA SER A 57 -27.60 -3.30 -5.23
C SER A 57 -27.27 -4.79 -5.39
N LYS A 58 -27.70 -5.37 -6.51
CA LYS A 58 -27.31 -6.71 -6.95
C LYS A 58 -26.01 -6.71 -7.76
N ASN A 59 -25.32 -5.58 -7.84
CA ASN A 59 -24.07 -5.47 -8.60
C ASN A 59 -22.88 -5.76 -7.69
N SER A 60 -21.79 -6.23 -8.27
CA SER A 60 -20.51 -6.27 -7.56
C SER A 60 -20.03 -4.85 -7.29
N LEU A 61 -19.69 -4.57 -6.03
CA LEU A 61 -19.20 -3.26 -5.59
C LEU A 61 -17.74 -3.37 -5.18
N CYS A 62 -16.95 -2.39 -5.61
CA CYS A 62 -15.57 -2.17 -5.23
C CYS A 62 -15.52 -0.91 -4.38
N VAL A 63 -14.46 -0.76 -3.58
CA VAL A 63 -14.34 0.36 -2.65
C VAL A 63 -13.17 1.24 -3.06
N ALA A 64 -13.41 2.54 -3.08
CA ALA A 64 -12.38 3.55 -3.27
C ALA A 64 -12.32 4.49 -2.06
N MET A 65 -11.14 5.02 -1.76
CA MET A 65 -10.96 6.17 -0.87
C MET A 65 -11.18 7.45 -1.68
N ASP A 66 -11.95 8.39 -1.12
CA ASP A 66 -12.24 9.69 -1.72
C ASP A 66 -11.46 10.80 -1.00
N PRO A 67 -10.35 11.32 -1.56
CA PRO A 67 -9.57 12.39 -0.95
C PRO A 67 -10.38 13.66 -0.67
N ALA A 68 -11.42 13.96 -1.46
CA ALA A 68 -12.29 15.12 -1.26
C ALA A 68 -13.24 14.95 -0.06
N LYS A 69 -13.36 13.73 0.48
CA LYS A 69 -14.18 13.37 1.65
C LYS A 69 -13.34 12.85 2.81
N ASP A 70 -12.16 13.44 3.00
CA ASP A 70 -11.20 13.05 4.05
C ASP A 70 -10.83 11.56 3.99
N PHE A 71 -10.73 11.03 2.77
CA PHE A 71 -10.36 9.65 2.47
C PHE A 71 -11.36 8.59 2.97
N LEU A 72 -12.58 9.00 3.30
CA LEU A 72 -13.67 8.07 3.59
C LEU A 72 -13.96 7.17 2.38
N TRP A 73 -14.45 5.97 2.67
CA TRP A 73 -14.68 4.91 1.71
C TRP A 73 -15.99 5.12 0.97
N LYS A 74 -15.93 5.01 -0.35
CA LYS A 74 -17.07 5.02 -1.25
C LYS A 74 -17.18 3.67 -1.95
N SER A 75 -18.38 3.11 -1.97
CA SER A 75 -18.68 1.92 -2.77
C SER A 75 -19.11 2.32 -4.18
N LEU A 76 -18.48 1.74 -5.19
CA LEU A 76 -18.70 2.00 -6.60
C LEU A 76 -18.86 0.68 -7.35
N THR A 77 -19.46 0.68 -8.54
CA THR A 77 -19.51 -0.55 -9.35
C THR A 77 -18.11 -0.91 -9.84
N CYS A 78 -17.67 -2.16 -9.64
CA CYS A 78 -16.30 -2.58 -9.99
C CYS A 78 -15.94 -2.41 -11.48
N GLY A 79 -16.95 -2.37 -12.37
CA GLY A 79 -16.79 -2.06 -13.78
C GLY A 79 -17.76 -0.94 -14.16
N GLY A 80 -17.22 0.18 -14.62
CA GLY A 80 -17.96 1.38 -14.98
C GLY A 80 -17.05 2.43 -15.64
N PRO A 81 -17.57 3.59 -16.05
CA PRO A 81 -16.77 4.69 -16.61
C PRO A 81 -15.86 5.36 -15.58
N GLU A 82 -16.01 5.01 -14.29
CA GLU A 82 -15.24 5.53 -13.18
C GLU A 82 -13.81 4.98 -13.24
N VAL A 83 -12.87 5.82 -13.67
CA VAL A 83 -11.44 5.53 -13.62
C VAL A 83 -10.89 6.06 -12.30
N ALA A 84 -10.15 5.23 -11.58
CA ALA A 84 -9.46 5.60 -10.37
C ALA A 84 -8.10 4.91 -10.33
N SER A 85 -7.12 5.59 -9.74
CA SER A 85 -5.83 4.99 -9.40
C SER A 85 -6.04 3.91 -8.33
N PHE A 86 -5.04 3.07 -8.06
CA PHE A 86 -5.14 2.03 -7.04
C PHE A 86 -3.94 2.05 -6.11
N ILE A 87 -4.15 1.61 -4.87
CA ILE A 87 -3.08 1.39 -3.90
C ILE A 87 -2.98 -0.11 -3.58
N CYS A 88 -1.74 -0.61 -3.54
CA CYS A 88 -1.45 -2.00 -3.19
C CYS A 88 -0.67 -2.08 -1.88
N GLU A 89 -0.96 -3.12 -1.10
CA GLU A 89 -0.12 -3.56 0.00
C GLU A 89 0.82 -4.66 -0.51
N MET A 90 2.07 -4.65 -0.08
CA MET A 90 3.01 -5.74 -0.32
C MET A 90 3.68 -6.15 1.00
N PRO A 91 3.77 -7.45 1.30
CA PRO A 91 4.53 -7.91 2.46
C PRO A 91 6.00 -7.59 2.25
N ILE A 92 6.65 -7.12 3.31
CA ILE A 92 8.09 -6.86 3.28
C ILE A 92 8.83 -8.20 3.05
N PRO A 93 9.76 -8.28 2.09
CA PRO A 93 10.52 -9.50 1.86
C PRO A 93 11.33 -9.92 3.09
N SER A 94 11.36 -11.22 3.39
CA SER A 94 12.07 -11.76 4.56
C SER A 94 13.58 -11.47 4.54
N TRP A 95 14.21 -11.43 3.36
CA TRP A 95 15.62 -11.09 3.22
C TRP A 95 15.94 -9.65 3.68
N ALA A 96 14.95 -8.76 3.61
CA ALA A 96 15.11 -7.35 3.99
C ALA A 96 14.97 -7.13 5.50
N MET A 97 14.16 -7.95 6.18
CA MET A 97 13.93 -7.89 7.64
C MET A 97 14.89 -8.77 8.44
N GLY A 98 15.64 -9.66 7.78
CA GLY A 98 16.53 -10.60 8.47
C GLY A 98 17.74 -9.92 9.12
N PRO A 99 18.58 -10.66 9.88
CA PRO A 99 19.77 -10.13 10.54
C PRO A 99 20.83 -9.54 9.58
N LYS A 100 20.77 -9.93 8.30
CA LYS A 100 21.61 -9.39 7.21
C LYS A 100 20.81 -8.48 6.27
N GLY A 101 19.57 -8.20 6.63
CA GLY A 101 18.70 -7.27 5.94
C GLY A 101 19.12 -5.84 6.23
N CYS A 102 18.63 -4.94 5.40
CA CYS A 102 18.95 -3.53 5.47
C CYS A 102 17.77 -2.69 5.94
N LEU A 103 16.56 -3.26 6.01
CA LEU A 103 15.39 -2.48 6.35
C LEU A 103 15.48 -2.00 7.79
N LEU A 104 15.55 -0.69 7.96
CA LEU A 104 15.46 -0.02 9.24
C LEU A 104 14.06 0.58 9.34
N THR A 105 13.32 0.29 10.40
CA THR A 105 11.94 0.80 10.59
C THR A 105 11.85 1.91 11.64
N GLU A 106 12.95 2.22 12.33
CA GLU A 106 12.96 3.12 13.50
C GLU A 106 13.84 4.36 13.31
N LEU A 107 14.13 4.75 12.06
CA LEU A 107 14.83 6.01 11.78
C LEU A 107 13.83 7.12 11.45
N PRO A 108 13.86 8.26 12.15
CA PRO A 108 13.08 9.43 11.77
C PRO A 108 13.52 9.92 10.38
N SER A 109 12.55 10.38 9.57
CA SER A 109 12.78 10.88 8.21
C SER A 109 13.40 9.87 7.25
N LEU A 110 13.20 8.57 7.49
CA LEU A 110 13.61 7.51 6.59
C LEU A 110 12.57 7.29 5.49
N THR A 111 12.96 7.49 4.24
CA THR A 111 12.21 7.06 3.07
C THR A 111 12.72 5.70 2.60
N VAL A 112 11.79 4.76 2.40
CA VAL A 112 12.08 3.41 1.90
C VAL A 112 11.47 3.26 0.52
N LEU A 113 12.29 2.96 -0.48
CA LEU A 113 11.86 2.63 -1.83
C LEU A 113 12.19 1.17 -2.14
N TYR A 114 11.17 0.39 -2.50
CA TYR A 114 11.35 -0.97 -2.99
C TYR A 114 11.30 -0.98 -4.52
N ILE A 115 12.30 -1.61 -5.16
CA ILE A 115 12.40 -1.79 -6.60
C ILE A 115 12.25 -3.30 -6.89
N PRO A 116 11.04 -3.77 -7.23
CA PRO A 116 10.77 -5.19 -7.41
C PRO A 116 11.62 -5.83 -8.52
N GLU A 117 11.86 -5.12 -9.63
CA GLU A 117 12.59 -5.61 -10.80
C GLU A 117 14.03 -5.99 -10.48
N GLN A 118 14.60 -5.33 -9.46
CA GLN A 118 15.97 -5.54 -9.01
C GLN A 118 16.04 -6.30 -7.69
N SER A 119 14.89 -6.67 -7.13
CA SER A 119 14.76 -7.20 -5.77
C SER A 119 15.58 -6.35 -4.78
N SER A 120 15.50 -5.03 -4.87
CA SER A 120 16.33 -4.11 -4.09
C SER A 120 15.52 -3.11 -3.27
N LEU A 121 16.09 -2.69 -2.15
CA LEU A 121 15.57 -1.62 -1.30
C LEU A 121 16.56 -0.46 -1.30
N GLU A 122 16.03 0.75 -1.45
CA GLU A 122 16.77 1.99 -1.27
C GLU A 122 16.23 2.72 -0.05
N LEU A 123 17.14 3.14 0.81
CA LEU A 123 16.88 3.78 2.09
C LEU A 123 17.52 5.16 2.01
N THR A 124 16.69 6.19 2.08
CA THR A 124 17.14 7.58 2.06
C THR A 124 16.77 8.21 3.39
N SER A 125 17.75 8.79 4.08
CA SER A 125 17.53 9.49 5.35
C SER A 125 18.11 10.89 5.26
N ASP A 126 17.31 11.88 5.66
CA ASP A 126 17.77 13.24 5.86
C ASP A 126 18.43 13.36 7.24
N CYS A 127 19.73 13.65 7.26
CA CYS A 127 20.54 13.84 8.47
C CYS A 127 20.71 15.33 8.81
N GLY A 128 19.89 16.23 8.25
CA GLY A 128 19.92 17.66 8.52
C GLY A 128 21.17 18.33 7.96
N LEU A 129 22.00 18.93 8.82
CA LEU A 129 23.23 19.61 8.41
C LEU A 129 24.26 18.67 7.77
N ASP A 130 24.19 17.38 8.08
CA ASP A 130 25.05 16.34 7.48
C ASP A 130 24.57 15.89 6.10
N GLY A 131 23.50 16.50 5.58
CA GLY A 131 22.90 16.21 4.28
C GLY A 131 22.13 14.90 4.26
N THR A 132 22.02 14.29 3.07
CA THR A 132 21.23 13.08 2.86
C THR A 132 22.12 11.86 2.79
N LYS A 133 21.82 10.82 3.59
CA LYS A 133 22.43 9.50 3.46
C LYS A 133 21.54 8.57 2.64
N ARG A 134 22.15 7.81 1.74
CA ARG A 134 21.48 6.83 0.89
C ARG A 134 22.16 5.46 1.03
N ILE A 135 21.37 4.42 1.24
CA ILE A 135 21.82 3.04 1.32
C ILE A 135 20.97 2.23 0.35
N ALA A 136 21.61 1.45 -0.51
CA ALA A 136 20.92 0.50 -1.39
C ALA A 136 21.36 -0.92 -1.03
N CYS A 137 20.39 -1.82 -0.94
CA CYS A 137 20.61 -3.22 -0.61
C CYS A 137 19.82 -4.11 -1.57
N LYS A 138 20.45 -5.20 -1.98
CA LYS A 138 19.85 -6.18 -2.88
C LYS A 138 19.53 -7.44 -2.12
N GLY A 139 18.31 -7.95 -2.31
CA GLY A 139 17.96 -9.30 -1.93
C GLY A 139 18.77 -10.28 -2.77
N ASN A 140 19.38 -11.27 -2.12
CA ASN A 140 19.99 -12.40 -2.81
C ASN A 140 18.90 -13.28 -3.45
N ALA A 141 18.25 -12.78 -4.50
CA ALA A 141 17.45 -13.59 -5.40
C ALA A 141 18.43 -14.35 -6.31
N VAL A 142 18.81 -15.55 -5.88
CA VAL A 142 19.53 -16.62 -6.61
C VAL A 142 20.19 -16.23 -7.95
N SER A 143 21.47 -15.85 -7.90
CA SER A 143 22.48 -16.34 -8.85
C SER A 143 23.89 -15.96 -8.38
N LEU A 144 24.71 -16.98 -8.11
CA LEU A 144 26.16 -16.90 -8.09
C LEU A 144 26.65 -16.26 -9.40
N LYS A 145 27.08 -15.00 -9.37
CA LYS A 145 28.23 -14.52 -10.16
C LYS A 145 28.98 -13.46 -9.36
N ILE A 146 30.13 -13.85 -8.84
CA ILE A 146 31.19 -12.91 -8.48
C ILE A 146 31.65 -12.29 -9.80
N GLN A 147 31.34 -11.03 -10.03
CA GLN A 147 32.07 -10.22 -11.00
C GLN A 147 33.03 -9.33 -10.22
N THR A 148 34.25 -9.81 -10.06
CA THR A 148 35.41 -8.96 -9.83
C THR A 148 35.81 -8.37 -11.18
N SER A 149 35.67 -7.06 -11.36
CA SER A 149 36.38 -6.37 -12.44
C SER A 149 37.80 -6.05 -11.96
N SER A 150 38.78 -6.54 -12.72
CA SER A 150 40.20 -6.13 -12.66
C SER A 150 40.40 -4.71 -13.15
#